data_AF-A0A8T4VBM6-F1
#
_entry.id   AF-A0A8T4VBM6-F1
#
_cell.length_a   1.000
_cell.length_b   1.000
_cell.length_c   1.000
_cell.angle_alpha   90.00
_cell.angle_beta   90.00
_cell.angle_gamma   90.00
#
_symmetry.space_group_name_H-M   'P 1'
#
loop_
_entity.id
_entity.type
_entity.pdbx_description
1 polymer ?
#
loop_
_entity_poly.entity_id
_entity_poly.type
_entity_poly.pdbx_seq_one_letter_code
_entity_poly.pdbx_strand_id
1 'polypeptide(L)'
;MVWRNKVNNNIKEHLELRINQTIKEKEAIQISSNPGKSQLWCAIANLSKELEESKRRLKELENFVTEKLSSKKNKKELNKIVRTLRKL
;
A
#
# COMPACT_ATOMS: atom_id res chain seq x y z
N MET A 1 -10.27 -22.30 13.34
CA MET A 1 -9.06 -21.45 13.37
C MET A 1 -9.08 -20.57 14.63
N VAL A 2 -8.35 -20.95 15.68
CA VAL A 2 -8.39 -20.27 16.99
C VAL A 2 -7.57 -18.97 17.00
N TRP A 3 -6.54 -18.89 16.16
CA TRP A 3 -5.61 -17.75 16.13
C TRP A 3 -6.23 -16.45 15.62
N ARG A 4 -7.21 -16.51 14.69
CA ARG A 4 -7.92 -15.33 14.17
C ARG A 4 -8.65 -14.52 15.26
N ASN A 5 -9.04 -15.18 16.35
CA ASN A 5 -9.67 -14.53 17.51
C ASN A 5 -8.65 -13.87 18.45
N LYS A 6 -7.35 -14.11 18.25
CA LYS A 6 -6.25 -13.49 18.97
C LYS A 6 -5.62 -12.32 18.21
N VAL A 7 -6.03 -12.11 16.96
CA VAL A 7 -5.60 -10.96 16.14
C VAL A 7 -6.25 -9.70 16.68
N ASN A 8 -5.47 -8.62 16.81
CA ASN A 8 -5.99 -7.31 17.22
C ASN A 8 -7.10 -6.84 16.26
N ASN A 9 -8.24 -6.41 16.82
CA ASN A 9 -9.42 -5.99 16.06
C ASN A 9 -9.12 -4.90 15.03
N ASN A 10 -8.20 -3.98 15.32
CA ASN A 10 -7.85 -2.87 14.43
C ASN A 10 -7.17 -3.32 13.12
N ILE A 11 -6.54 -4.50 13.11
CA ILE A 11 -5.85 -5.04 11.92
C ILE A 11 -6.58 -6.25 11.34
N LYS A 12 -7.60 -6.76 12.05
CA LYS A 12 -8.27 -8.02 11.70
C LYS A 12 -8.94 -7.94 10.34
N GLU A 13 -9.66 -6.85 10.07
CA GLU A 13 -10.30 -6.63 8.77
C GLU A 13 -9.25 -6.55 7.65
N HIS A 14 -8.19 -5.76 7.85
CA HIS A 14 -7.11 -5.64 6.88
C HIS A 14 -6.44 -7.00 6.60
N LEU A 15 -6.20 -7.81 7.63
CA LEU A 15 -5.66 -9.15 7.49
C LEU A 15 -6.55 -10.05 6.64
N GLU A 16 -7.85 -10.11 6.92
CA GLU A 16 -8.78 -10.93 6.14
C GLU A 16 -8.90 -10.43 4.69
N LEU A 17 -8.87 -9.11 4.47
CA LEU A 17 -8.79 -8.54 3.11
C LEU A 17 -7.54 -9.04 2.38
N ARG A 18 -6.37 -9.06 3.03
CA ARG A 18 -5.13 -9.58 2.42
C ARG A 18 -5.21 -11.05 2.11
N ILE A 19 -5.74 -11.85 3.03
CA ILE A 19 -5.98 -13.30 2.81
C ILE A 19 -6.92 -13.52 1.62
N ASN A 20 -7.99 -12.72 1.51
CA ASN A 20 -8.94 -12.84 0.40
C ASN A 20 -8.34 -12.41 -0.94
N GLN A 21 -7.48 -11.39 -0.95
CA GLN A 21 -6.80 -10.96 -2.17
C GLN A 21 -5.92 -12.06 -2.76
N THR A 22 -5.32 -12.92 -1.93
CA THR A 22 -4.48 -14.03 -2.45
C THR A 22 -5.29 -15.14 -3.11
N ILE A 23 -6.63 -15.13 -2.99
CA ILE A 23 -7.49 -16.12 -3.66
C ILE A 23 -7.34 -16.04 -5.19
N LYS A 24 -6.93 -14.89 -5.73
CA LYS A 24 -6.61 -14.74 -7.16
C LYS A 24 -5.45 -15.64 -7.60
N GLU A 25 -4.55 -15.95 -6.68
CA GLU A 25 -3.38 -16.81 -6.91
C GLU A 25 -3.60 -18.25 -6.43
N LYS A 26 -4.87 -18.68 -6.31
CA LYS A 26 -5.25 -19.96 -5.73
C LYS A 26 -4.53 -21.15 -6.37
N GLU A 27 -4.38 -21.16 -7.69
CA GLU A 27 -3.70 -22.25 -8.41
C GLU A 27 -2.23 -22.37 -7.99
N ALA A 28 -1.50 -21.24 -7.97
CA ALA A 28 -0.11 -21.19 -7.54
C ALA A 28 0.07 -21.62 -6.06
N ILE A 29 -0.89 -21.23 -5.21
CA ILE A 29 -0.90 -21.63 -3.79
C ILE A 29 -1.15 -23.13 -3.65
N GLN A 30 -2.09 -23.70 -4.42
CA GLN A 30 -2.49 -25.10 -4.35
C GLN A 30 -1.39 -26.06 -4.81
N ILE A 31 -0.62 -25.71 -5.84
CA ILE A 31 0.47 -26.55 -6.33
C ILE A 31 1.76 -26.41 -5.52
N SER A 32 1.80 -25.50 -4.54
CA SER A 32 3.00 -25.27 -3.73
C SER A 32 3.16 -26.31 -2.63
N SER A 33 4.41 -26.62 -2.27
CA SER A 33 4.73 -27.55 -1.19
C SER A 33 4.26 -27.09 0.19
N ASN A 34 4.02 -25.78 0.36
CA ASN A 34 3.47 -25.22 1.59
C ASN A 34 2.47 -24.09 1.25
N PRO A 35 1.17 -24.41 1.13
CA PRO A 35 0.14 -23.44 0.75
C PRO A 35 0.07 -22.23 1.69
N GLY A 36 0.26 -22.42 3.00
CA GLY A 36 0.25 -21.33 3.97
C GLY A 36 1.39 -20.35 3.76
N LYS A 37 2.61 -20.86 3.51
CA LYS A 37 3.78 -20.03 3.20
C LYS A 37 3.62 -19.32 1.85
N SER A 38 3.08 -20.00 0.84
CA SER A 38 2.84 -19.40 -0.48
C SER A 38 1.79 -18.30 -0.42
N GLN A 39 0.71 -18.51 0.33
CA GLN A 39 -0.29 -17.48 0.58
C GLN A 39 0.33 -16.23 1.22
N LEU A 40 1.23 -16.40 2.21
CA LEU A 40 1.95 -15.27 2.79
C LEU A 40 2.82 -14.52 1.76
N TRP A 41 3.53 -15.23 0.91
CA TRP A 41 4.32 -14.61 -0.17
C TRP A 41 3.46 -13.85 -1.17
N CYS A 42 2.32 -14.42 -1.59
CA CYS A 42 1.36 -13.72 -2.45
C CYS A 42 0.84 -12.44 -1.77
N ALA A 43 0.51 -12.49 -0.48
CA ALA A 43 0.08 -11.31 0.28
C ALA A 43 1.17 -10.24 0.36
N ILE A 44 2.43 -10.62 0.61
CA ILE A 44 3.58 -9.70 0.64
C ILE A 44 3.81 -9.06 -0.73
N ALA A 45 3.73 -9.84 -1.81
CA ALA A 45 3.89 -9.33 -3.17
C ALA A 45 2.79 -8.31 -3.52
N ASN A 46 1.54 -8.61 -3.18
CA ASN A 46 0.41 -7.69 -3.36
C ASN A 46 0.62 -6.37 -2.59
N LEU A 47 1.03 -6.46 -1.32
CA LEU A 47 1.33 -5.29 -0.50
C LEU A 47 2.49 -4.46 -1.08
N SER A 48 3.54 -5.12 -1.57
CA SER A 48 4.69 -4.46 -2.18
C SER A 48 4.29 -3.70 -3.44
N LYS A 49 3.46 -4.30 -4.29
CA LYS A 49 2.89 -3.67 -5.47
C LYS A 49 2.04 -2.45 -5.12
N GLU A 50 1.10 -2.58 -4.19
CA GLU A 50 0.25 -1.46 -3.77
C GLU A 50 1.06 -0.30 -3.18
N LEU A 51 2.11 -0.60 -2.41
CA LEU A 51 3.03 0.40 -1.87
C LEU A 51 3.78 1.13 -2.99
N GLU A 52 4.29 0.40 -3.97
CA GLU A 52 4.98 1.00 -5.13
C GLU A 52 4.04 1.88 -5.95
N GLU A 53 2.82 1.40 -6.24
CA GLU A 53 1.80 2.17 -6.94
C GLU A 53 1.42 3.45 -6.17
N SER A 54 1.29 3.36 -4.85
CA SER A 54 1.02 4.52 -4.00
C SER A 54 2.17 5.52 -4.00
N LYS A 55 3.42 5.05 -3.91
CA LYS A 55 4.62 5.91 -4.03
C LYS A 55 4.69 6.60 -5.40
N ARG A 56 4.38 5.88 -6.48
CA ARG A 56 4.35 6.44 -7.83
C ARG A 56 3.29 7.54 -7.96
N ARG A 57 2.06 7.28 -7.50
CA ARG A 57 0.97 8.28 -7.48
C ARG A 57 1.32 9.50 -6.64
N LEU A 58 1.95 9.32 -5.47
CA LEU A 58 2.43 10.43 -4.65
C LEU A 58 3.44 11.28 -5.42
N LYS A 59 4.42 10.65 -6.08
CA LYS A 59 5.40 11.36 -6.90
C LYS A 59 4.76 12.10 -8.09
N GLU A 60 3.79 11.48 -8.75
CA GLU A 60 3.01 12.12 -9.83
C GLU A 60 2.26 13.36 -9.32
N LEU A 61 1.64 13.27 -8.14
CA LEU A 61 0.97 14.40 -7.49
C LEU A 61 1.97 15.50 -7.08
N GLU A 62 3.12 15.13 -6.51
CA GLU A 62 4.19 16.07 -6.18
C GLU A 62 4.69 16.83 -7.42
N ASN A 63 4.88 16.14 -8.53
CA ASN A 63 5.26 16.74 -9.82
C ASN A 63 4.17 17.68 -10.34
N PHE A 64 2.91 17.22 -10.37
CA PHE A 64 1.77 18.03 -10.82
C PHE A 64 1.62 19.31 -9.99
N VAL A 65 1.74 19.20 -8.66
CA VAL A 65 1.69 20.35 -7.75
C VAL A 65 2.88 21.28 -8.02
N THR A 66 4.08 20.74 -8.22
CA THR A 66 5.27 21.56 -8.53
C THR A 66 5.12 22.28 -9.86
N GLU A 67 4.65 21.61 -10.91
CA GLU A 67 4.41 22.19 -12.24
C GLU A 67 3.34 23.30 -12.19
N LYS A 68 2.18 23.02 -11.57
CA LYS A 68 1.09 24.01 -11.44
C LYS A 68 1.42 25.17 -10.53
N LEU A 69 2.30 25.00 -9.55
CA LEU A 69 2.69 26.08 -8.63
C LEU A 69 3.96 26.82 -9.08
N SER A 70 4.73 26.28 -10.03
CA SER A 70 5.84 26.96 -10.70
C SER A 70 5.36 28.11 -11.62
N SER A 71 4.08 28.13 -11.99
CA SER A 71 3.45 29.26 -12.68
C SER A 71 3.26 30.46 -11.72
N LYS A 72 4.37 31.18 -11.51
CA LYS A 72 4.58 32.56 -11.01
C LYS A 72 3.80 33.15 -9.82
N LYS A 73 2.76 32.54 -9.22
CA LYS A 73 1.97 33.23 -8.16
C LYS A 73 2.20 32.78 -6.70
N ASN A 74 2.46 31.50 -6.37
CA ASN A 74 2.36 31.04 -4.96
C ASN A 74 3.58 30.26 -4.40
N LYS A 75 4.82 30.75 -4.59
CA LYS A 75 6.04 30.09 -4.07
C LYS A 75 6.15 29.99 -2.53
N LYS A 76 5.52 30.91 -1.78
CA LYS A 76 5.60 30.94 -0.29
C LYS A 76 4.68 29.90 0.38
N GLU A 77 3.46 29.71 -0.11
CA GLU A 77 2.56 28.66 0.37
C GLU A 77 3.11 27.26 0.08
N LEU A 78 3.80 27.11 -1.05
CA LEU A 78 4.42 25.87 -1.51
C LEU A 78 5.44 25.30 -0.51
N ASN A 79 6.33 26.16 0.00
CA ASN A 79 7.31 25.76 1.02
C ASN A 79 6.66 25.36 2.35
N LYS A 80 5.41 25.78 2.60
CA LYS A 80 4.66 25.40 3.79
C LYS A 80 4.02 24.02 3.59
N ILE A 81 3.35 23.80 2.45
CA ILE A 81 2.68 22.53 2.13
C ILE A 81 3.68 21.37 1.99
N VAL A 82 4.79 21.57 1.27
CA VAL A 82 5.83 20.53 1.10
C VAL A 82 6.48 20.15 2.44
N ARG A 83 6.65 21.11 3.36
CA ARG A 83 7.17 20.82 4.70
C ARG A 83 6.18 20.03 5.55
N THR A 84 4.89 20.23 5.37
CA THR A 84 3.85 19.46 6.09
C THR A 84 3.78 18.03 5.56
N LEU A 85 3.83 17.84 4.24
CA LEU A 85 3.78 16.50 3.63
C LEU A 85 5.01 15.64 3.97
N ARG A 86 6.19 16.23 4.14
CA ARG A 86 7.40 15.50 4.54
C ARG A 86 7.45 15.08 6.01
N LYS A 87 6.53 15.57 6.84
CA LYS A 87 6.48 15.29 8.29
C LYS A 87 5.42 14.24 8.66
N LEU A 88 4.57 13.87 7.70
CA LEU A 88 3.66 12.73 7.78
C LEU A 88 4.39 11.47 7.32
#